data_AF-A0A1Q7RB12-F1
#
_entry.id   AF-A0A1Q7RB12-F1
#
_cell.length_a   1.000
_cell.length_b   1.000
_cell.length_c   1.000
_cell.angle_alpha   90.00
_cell.angle_beta   90.00
_cell.angle_gamma   90.00
#
_symmetry.space_group_name_H-M   'P 1'
#
loop_
_entity.id
_entity.type
_entity.pdbx_description
1 polymer ?
#
loop_
_entity_poly.entity_id
_entity_poly.type
_entity_poly.pdbx_seq_one_letter_code
_entity_poly.pdbx_strand_id
1 'polypeptide(L)'
;MNHRASIFFALIFLVAAVAFAHGEKRHVLGKVVKINPDSIVVRQTDGKSVEVKIVETTVFLKNGQPAKLSDLTVGDRTAIHATPKGKILEADEVKFRALPRTQASKKAQP
;
A
#
# COMPACT_ATOMS: atom_id res chain seq x y z
N MET A 1 16.54 -12.88 54.90
CA MET A 1 16.35 -13.08 53.45
C MET A 1 15.00 -12.48 53.10
N ASN A 2 15.01 -11.25 52.57
CA ASN A 2 13.86 -10.36 52.65
C ASN A 2 13.37 -10.09 51.22
N HIS A 3 12.53 -10.99 50.71
CA HIS A 3 11.94 -10.97 49.36
C HIS A 3 11.02 -9.77 49.04
N ARG A 4 10.94 -8.79 49.95
CA ARG A 4 9.94 -7.71 49.91
C ARG A 4 10.34 -6.52 49.04
N ALA A 5 11.62 -6.38 48.70
CA ALA A 5 12.12 -5.22 47.96
C ALA A 5 12.40 -5.48 46.46
N SER A 6 12.51 -6.74 46.02
CA SER A 6 12.90 -7.07 44.63
C SER A 6 11.74 -7.32 43.66
N ILE A 7 10.50 -7.48 44.14
CA ILE A 7 9.37 -7.81 43.25
C ILE A 7 8.71 -6.54 42.67
N PHE A 8 8.85 -5.39 43.33
CA PHE A 8 8.22 -4.15 42.87
C PHE A 8 8.99 -3.42 41.75
N PHE A 9 10.28 -3.72 41.55
CA PHE A 9 11.08 -3.05 40.51
C PHE A 9 11.05 -3.78 39.16
N ALA A 10 10.55 -5.02 39.10
CA ALA A 10 10.53 -5.83 37.88
C ALA A 10 9.28 -5.63 37.00
N LEU A 11 8.28 -4.86 37.46
CA LEU A 11 6.99 -4.72 36.78
C LEU A 11 6.79 -3.40 36.02
N ILE A 12 7.72 -2.46 36.12
CA ILE A 12 7.58 -1.12 35.50
C ILE A 12 8.09 -1.09 34.04
N PHE A 13 8.78 -2.13 33.56
CA PHE A 13 9.37 -2.14 32.22
C PHE A 13 8.48 -2.66 31.07
N LEU A 14 7.23 -3.10 31.33
CA LEU A 14 6.47 -3.85 30.31
C LEU A 14 5.56 -3.03 29.37
N VAL A 15 5.34 -1.72 29.59
CA VAL A 15 4.24 -1.00 28.87
C VAL A 15 4.70 0.04 27.84
N ALA A 16 6.00 0.13 27.50
CA ALA A 16 6.48 1.16 26.57
C ALA A 16 6.42 0.81 25.07
N ALA A 17 5.90 -0.35 24.66
CA ALA A 17 6.05 -0.83 23.27
C ALA A 17 4.83 -0.65 22.35
N VAL A 18 3.68 -0.14 22.82
CA VAL A 18 2.43 -0.11 22.00
C VAL A 18 2.11 1.30 21.48
N ALA A 19 3.12 2.05 21.06
CA ALA A 19 2.94 3.42 20.58
C ALA A 19 3.21 3.59 19.07
N PHE A 20 2.98 2.57 18.22
CA PHE A 20 3.08 2.72 16.75
C PHE A 20 2.08 1.86 15.97
N ALA A 21 0.84 1.73 16.43
CA ALA A 21 -0.18 0.96 15.71
C ALA A 21 -1.02 1.76 14.68
N HIS A 22 -0.90 3.10 14.62
CA HIS A 22 -1.64 3.93 13.66
C HIS A 22 -0.71 4.65 12.67
N GLY A 23 0.19 3.92 12.01
CA GLY A 23 1.01 4.48 10.93
C GLY A 23 0.13 5.21 9.92
N GLU A 24 0.38 6.50 9.72
CA GLU A 24 -0.42 7.35 8.84
C GLU A 24 -0.56 6.70 7.46
N LYS A 25 -1.80 6.45 7.04
CA LYS A 25 -2.08 5.84 5.74
C LYS A 25 -1.58 6.75 4.62
N ARG A 26 -0.84 6.18 3.68
CA ARG A 26 -0.32 6.84 2.48
C ARG A 26 -1.23 6.54 1.30
N HIS A 27 -1.55 7.58 0.54
CA HIS A 27 -2.28 7.47 -0.71
C HIS A 27 -1.29 7.48 -1.88
N VAL A 28 -1.23 6.39 -2.63
CA VAL A 28 -0.42 6.28 -3.85
C VAL A 28 -1.37 6.31 -5.04
N LEU A 29 -1.38 7.44 -5.75
CA LEU A 29 -2.21 7.64 -6.94
C LEU A 29 -1.31 7.61 -8.18
N GLY A 30 -1.72 6.88 -9.22
CA GLY A 30 -0.96 6.89 -10.46
C GLY A 30 -1.34 5.82 -11.46
N LYS A 31 -0.36 5.47 -12.30
CA LYS A 31 -0.46 4.44 -13.34
C LYS A 31 0.38 3.24 -12.97
N VAL A 32 -0.18 2.04 -13.06
CA VAL A 32 0.58 0.80 -12.90
C VAL A 32 1.58 0.67 -14.04
N VAL A 33 2.87 0.56 -13.70
CA VAL A 33 3.96 0.39 -14.67
C VAL A 33 4.65 -0.96 -14.58
N LYS A 34 4.51 -1.66 -13.46
CA LYS A 34 4.99 -3.04 -13.27
C LYS A 34 4.13 -3.75 -12.23
N ILE A 35 3.90 -5.04 -12.44
CA ILE A 35 3.28 -5.95 -11.49
C ILE A 35 4.28 -7.08 -11.25
N ASN A 36 4.69 -7.26 -10.00
CA ASN A 36 5.51 -8.38 -9.54
C ASN A 36 4.60 -9.37 -8.76
N PRO A 37 5.10 -10.56 -8.38
CA PRO A 37 4.30 -11.52 -7.60
C PRO A 37 3.80 -10.96 -6.26
N ASP A 38 4.56 -10.09 -5.60
CA ASP A 38 4.29 -9.57 -4.26
C ASP A 38 4.24 -8.03 -4.19
N SER A 39 4.26 -7.34 -5.33
CA SER A 39 4.27 -5.87 -5.35
C SER A 39 3.74 -5.25 -6.63
N ILE A 40 3.32 -3.98 -6.54
CA ILE A 40 2.86 -3.16 -7.65
C ILE A 40 3.75 -1.91 -7.70
N VAL A 41 4.27 -1.60 -8.88
CA VAL A 41 4.99 -0.34 -9.10
C VAL A 41 4.06 0.65 -9.78
N VAL A 42 3.86 1.79 -9.13
CA VAL A 42 2.97 2.87 -9.58
C VAL A 42 3.80 4.09 -9.92
N ARG A 43 3.66 4.57 -11.16
CA ARG A 43 4.18 5.88 -11.56
C ARG A 43 3.19 6.96 -11.16
N GLN A 44 3.62 7.84 -10.27
CA GLN A 44 2.85 8.98 -9.77
C GLN A 44 2.88 10.15 -10.76
N THR A 45 2.01 11.14 -10.53
CA THR A 45 1.89 12.32 -11.40
C THR A 45 3.12 13.22 -11.39
N ASP A 46 3.93 13.17 -10.33
CA ASP A 46 5.23 13.87 -10.24
C ASP A 46 6.35 13.16 -11.02
N GLY A 47 6.02 12.06 -11.70
CA GLY A 47 6.95 11.27 -12.52
C GLY A 47 7.73 10.21 -11.74
N LYS A 48 7.67 10.20 -10.40
CA LYS A 48 8.34 9.18 -9.57
C LYS A 48 7.59 7.87 -9.62
N SER A 49 8.32 6.77 -9.39
CA SER A 49 7.72 5.45 -9.23
C SER A 49 7.83 5.02 -7.77
N VAL A 50 6.74 4.46 -7.26
CA VAL A 50 6.66 3.93 -5.90
C VAL A 50 6.28 2.46 -6.00
N GLU A 51 7.04 1.61 -5.33
CA GLU A 51 6.70 0.20 -5.16
C GLU A 51 5.87 0.03 -3.89
N VAL A 52 4.75 -0.69 -4.00
CA VAL A 52 3.86 -1.01 -2.89
C VAL A 52 3.73 -2.52 -2.79
N LYS A 53 4.01 -3.08 -1.60
CA LYS A 53 3.90 -4.51 -1.31
C LYS A 53 2.45 -4.92 -1.17
N ILE A 54 2.15 -6.10 -1.70
CA ILE A 54 0.87 -6.80 -1.53
C ILE A 54 1.04 -7.73 -0.34
N VAL A 55 0.09 -7.69 0.58
CA VAL A 55 0.03 -8.55 1.76
C VAL A 55 -1.27 -9.34 1.74
N GLU A 56 -1.39 -10.36 2.60
CA GLU A 56 -2.55 -11.24 2.62
C GLU A 56 -3.89 -10.51 2.85
N THR A 57 -3.85 -9.38 3.56
CA THR A 57 -5.02 -8.55 3.87
C THR A 57 -5.32 -7.48 2.81
N THR A 58 -4.55 -7.40 1.72
CA THR A 58 -4.79 -6.40 0.66
C THR A 58 -6.11 -6.66 -0.06
N VAL A 59 -7.00 -5.67 -0.07
CA VAL A 59 -8.26 -5.71 -0.80
C VAL A 59 -8.10 -5.12 -2.20
N PHE A 60 -8.58 -5.81 -3.23
CA PHE A 60 -8.55 -5.32 -4.61
C PHE A 60 -9.95 -4.93 -5.08
N LEU A 61 -10.07 -3.74 -5.67
CA LEU A 61 -11.33 -3.24 -6.20
C LEU A 61 -11.17 -2.73 -7.64
N LYS A 62 -11.91 -3.32 -8.57
CA LYS A 62 -12.01 -2.85 -9.96
C LYS A 62 -13.32 -2.10 -10.12
N ASN A 63 -13.26 -0.80 -10.46
CA ASN A 63 -14.45 0.06 -10.55
C ASN A 63 -15.37 -0.02 -9.30
N GLY A 64 -14.77 -0.17 -8.11
CA GLY A 64 -15.50 -0.27 -6.84
C GLY A 64 -16.07 -1.65 -6.51
N GLN A 65 -15.87 -2.66 -7.36
CA GLN A 65 -16.30 -4.03 -7.11
C GLN A 65 -15.12 -4.92 -6.71
N PRO A 66 -15.33 -5.95 -5.86
CA PRO A 66 -14.28 -6.92 -5.52
C PRO A 66 -13.59 -7.49 -6.75
N ALA A 67 -12.26 -7.53 -6.69
CA ALA A 67 -11.40 -7.99 -7.78
C ALA A 67 -10.21 -8.79 -7.21
N LYS A 68 -9.32 -9.23 -8.10
CA LYS A 68 -8.08 -9.93 -7.76
C LYS A 68 -6.88 -9.24 -8.40
N LEU A 69 -5.68 -9.55 -7.91
CA LEU A 69 -4.43 -9.07 -8.53
C LEU A 69 -4.35 -9.42 -10.02
N SER A 70 -4.86 -10.60 -10.42
CA SER A 70 -4.88 -11.05 -11.82
C SER A 70 -5.75 -10.19 -12.75
N ASP A 71 -6.65 -9.38 -12.21
CA ASP A 71 -7.49 -8.48 -12.99
C ASP A 71 -6.82 -7.13 -13.28
N LEU A 72 -5.72 -6.84 -12.57
CA LEU A 72 -4.91 -5.63 -12.71
C LEU A 72 -3.95 -5.77 -13.89
N THR A 73 -3.82 -4.71 -14.68
CA THR A 73 -2.92 -4.69 -15.84
C THR A 73 -1.97 -3.49 -15.80
N VAL A 74 -0.77 -3.68 -16.35
CA VAL A 74 0.14 -2.57 -16.62
C VAL A 74 -0.56 -1.60 -17.57
N GLY A 75 -0.72 -0.35 -17.15
CA GLY A 75 -1.58 0.59 -17.85
C GLY A 75 -2.69 1.18 -17.00
N ASP A 76 -3.20 0.41 -16.03
CA ASP A 76 -4.36 0.81 -15.25
C ASP A 76 -4.09 2.05 -14.39
N ARG A 77 -5.13 2.87 -14.24
CA ARG A 77 -5.13 3.92 -13.22
C ARG A 77 -5.45 3.27 -11.89
N THR A 78 -4.66 3.61 -10.88
CA THR A 78 -4.83 3.06 -9.54
C THR A 78 -4.75 4.12 -8.45
N ALA A 79 -5.49 3.87 -7.38
CA ALA A 79 -5.38 4.53 -6.10
C ALA A 79 -5.16 3.46 -5.04
N ILE A 80 -4.02 3.51 -4.36
CA ILE A 80 -3.65 2.55 -3.32
C ILE A 80 -3.66 3.26 -1.97
N HIS A 81 -4.42 2.72 -1.03
CA HIS A 81 -4.28 3.06 0.38
C HIS A 81 -3.27 2.10 0.99
N ALA A 82 -2.18 2.63 1.54
CA ALA A 82 -1.08 1.83 2.05
C ALA A 82 -0.66 2.26 3.46
N THR A 83 -0.22 1.30 4.24
CA THR A 83 0.40 1.52 5.55
C THR A 83 1.92 1.56 5.40
N PRO A 84 2.59 2.62 5.89
CA PRO A 84 4.04 2.63 6.01
C PRO A 84 4.53 1.62 7.05
N LYS A 85 5.51 0.80 6.68
CA LYS A 85 6.30 -0.06 7.56
C LYS A 85 7.77 0.27 7.36
N GLY A 86 8.23 1.31 8.06
CA GLY A 86 9.56 1.89 7.84
C GLY A 86 9.66 2.50 6.44
N LYS A 87 10.50 1.92 5.57
CA LYS A 87 10.68 2.37 4.17
C LYS A 87 9.74 1.67 3.18
N ILE A 88 8.99 0.67 3.65
CA ILE A 88 8.09 -0.13 2.81
C ILE A 88 6.67 0.42 2.92
N LEU A 89 5.90 0.33 1.84
CA LEU A 89 4.47 0.55 1.84
C LEU A 89 3.76 -0.79 1.66
N GLU A 90 2.89 -1.17 2.59
CA GLU A 90 2.01 -2.33 2.47
C GLU A 90 0.62 -1.88 2.07
N ALA A 91 0.06 -2.45 1.01
CA ALA A 91 -1.27 -2.08 0.53
C ALA A 91 -2.36 -2.63 1.46
N ASP A 92 -3.21 -1.75 1.96
CA ASP A 92 -4.48 -2.14 2.58
C ASP A 92 -5.54 -2.36 1.49
N GLU A 93 -5.57 -1.45 0.50
CA GLU A 93 -6.57 -1.46 -0.56
C GLU A 93 -5.97 -0.95 -1.88
N VAL A 94 -6.26 -1.64 -2.99
CA VAL A 94 -5.86 -1.29 -4.35
C VAL A 94 -7.12 -1.08 -5.17
N LYS A 95 -7.49 0.18 -5.42
CA LYS A 95 -8.56 0.53 -6.37
C LYS A 95 -7.97 0.74 -7.75
N PHE A 96 -8.59 0.20 -8.78
CA PHE A 96 -8.11 0.38 -10.14
C PHE A 96 -9.23 0.39 -11.18
N ARG A 97 -8.87 0.90 -12.36
CA ARG A 97 -9.71 0.89 -13.56
C ARG A 97 -8.85 0.89 -14.81
N ALA A 98 -9.40 0.25 -15.84
CA ALA A 98 -8.85 0.33 -17.18
C ALA A 98 -8.77 1.80 -17.64
N LEU A 99 -7.63 2.20 -18.20
CA LEU A 99 -7.56 3.43 -18.95
C LEU A 99 -8.25 3.22 -20.31
N PRO A 100 -9.26 4.04 -20.67
CA PRO A 100 -9.80 4.02 -22.02
C PRO A 100 -8.66 4.29 -23.01
N ARG A 101 -8.42 3.38 -23.95
CA ARG A 101 -7.39 3.50 -24.99
C ARG A 101 -7.59 4.73 -25.90
N THR A 102 -8.77 5.35 -25.83
CA THR A 102 -9.26 6.44 -26.69
C THR A 102 -8.51 7.78 -26.57
N GLN A 103 -7.70 8.03 -25.54
CA GLN A 103 -6.96 9.30 -25.42
C GLN A 103 -5.55 9.32 -26.04
N ALA A 104 -4.98 8.16 -26.41
CA ALA A 104 -3.67 8.11 -27.09
C ALA A 104 -3.77 8.14 -28.63
N SER A 105 -4.94 7.87 -29.20
CA SER A 105 -5.14 7.79 -30.67
C SER A 105 -5.85 8.98 -31.30
N LYS A 106 -6.23 10.02 -30.54
CA LYS A 106 -6.90 11.22 -31.12
C LYS A 106 -5.97 12.42 -31.37
N LYS A 107 -4.65 12.29 -31.20
CA LYS A 107 -3.66 13.37 -31.48
C LYS A 107 -2.54 12.95 -32.43
N ALA A 108 -2.77 11.95 -33.26
CA ALA A 108 -1.84 11.54 -34.31
C ALA A 108 -2.63 11.08 -35.55
N GLN A 109 -3.21 12.04 -36.25
CA GLN A 109 -3.57 11.86 -37.65
C GLN A 109 -3.35 13.21 -38.34
N PRO A 110 -2.46 13.30 -39.34
CA PRO A 110 -2.27 14.51 -40.15
C PRO A 110 -3.52 14.83 -40.97
#